data_AF-A0A2V9WJ01-F1
#
_entry.id   AF-A0A2V9WJ01-F1
#
_cell.length_a   1.000
_cell.length_b   1.000
_cell.length_c   1.000
_cell.angle_alpha   90.00
_cell.angle_beta   90.00
_cell.angle_gamma   90.00
#
_symmetry.space_group_name_H-M   'P 1'
#
loop_
_entity.id
_entity.type
_entity.pdbx_description
1 polymer ?
#
loop_
_entity_poly.entity_id
_entity_poly.type
_entity_poly.pdbx_seq_one_letter_code
_entity_poly.pdbx_strand_id
1 'polypeptide(L)'
;MVFGYCVILGIVTRAAETRSGDWTMRKSDDPGKVEFSLIENHRGGTSHHESDWPVSSFSGLDVSKPARQDVHFTISRDAGKINCEGFLNNGEGAGIFHFSPDPNYSGLMESLGFSVDEEKQFSMAVQDVSLDFAKQMKNERLTKLYADKLIAFRIFNVNAGFIEELRAVGLKVFDADKLVAFRIHGVTPQMVRSLHQAGYSPDEDTLIAMRIHGATPEWVDELKKRGYDHIELEKLIAFRIHGVSPEFIEKLQGLGYSHPDPDELIAMRIHNVTPEYIAGLRSRGMQNLTVDQLVGMRIHGID
;
A
#
# COMPACT_ATOMS: atom_id res chain seq x y z
N MET A 1 66.83 -18.18 36.22
CA MET A 1 65.52 -17.80 36.77
C MET A 1 64.91 -16.79 35.80
N VAL A 2 64.03 -17.22 34.90
CA VAL A 2 63.35 -16.37 33.91
C VAL A 2 61.86 -16.59 34.11
N PHE A 3 61.16 -15.56 34.59
CA PHE A 3 59.72 -15.55 34.76
C PHE A 3 59.06 -15.22 33.43
N GLY A 4 58.29 -16.17 32.87
CA GLY A 4 57.41 -15.92 31.72
C GLY A 4 56.08 -15.34 32.19
N TYR A 5 55.80 -14.09 31.82
CA TYR A 5 54.48 -13.49 31.97
C TYR A 5 53.57 -13.99 30.84
N CYS A 6 52.54 -14.76 31.20
CA CYS A 6 51.48 -15.15 30.29
C CYS A 6 50.44 -14.02 30.27
N VAL A 7 50.39 -13.24 29.18
CA VAL A 7 49.34 -12.23 28.97
C VAL A 7 48.13 -12.95 28.39
N ILE A 8 47.08 -13.12 29.20
CA ILE A 8 45.77 -13.55 28.74
C ILE A 8 45.08 -12.31 28.15
N LEU A 9 45.07 -12.18 26.81
CA LEU A 9 44.18 -11.24 26.15
C LEU A 9 42.75 -11.78 26.28
N GLY A 10 42.00 -11.21 27.24
CA GLY A 10 40.54 -11.35 27.26
C GLY A 10 39.97 -10.65 26.03
N ILE A 11 39.40 -11.43 25.11
CA ILE A 11 38.53 -10.89 24.07
C ILE A 11 37.30 -10.37 24.80
N VAL A 12 37.22 -9.06 25.01
CA VAL A 12 35.97 -8.41 25.38
C VAL A 12 35.09 -8.47 24.13
N THR A 13 34.26 -9.50 24.02
CA THR A 13 33.11 -9.46 23.13
C THR A 13 32.26 -8.26 23.56
N ARG A 14 32.27 -7.19 22.76
CA ARG A 14 31.23 -6.16 22.84
C ARG A 14 29.91 -6.91 22.68
N ALA A 15 29.11 -6.96 23.74
CA ALA A 15 27.70 -7.30 23.58
C ALA A 15 27.15 -6.29 22.56
N ALA A 16 26.62 -6.79 21.43
CA ALA A 16 25.80 -5.96 20.56
C ALA A 16 24.76 -5.28 21.46
N GLU A 17 24.59 -3.96 21.35
CA GLU A 17 23.56 -3.27 22.12
C GLU A 17 22.23 -3.97 21.83
N THR A 18 21.66 -4.62 22.83
CA THR A 18 20.41 -5.35 22.68
C THR A 18 19.32 -4.34 22.39
N ARG A 19 18.87 -4.33 21.14
CA ARG A 19 17.76 -3.49 20.68
C ARG A 19 16.55 -3.72 21.59
N SER A 20 16.07 -2.65 22.21
CA SER A 20 15.09 -2.70 23.30
C SER A 20 14.23 -1.44 23.29
N GLY A 21 13.10 -1.51 23.98
CA GLY A 21 12.16 -0.41 24.03
C GLY A 21 10.93 -0.78 24.84
N ASP A 22 9.88 0.00 24.65
CA ASP A 22 8.58 -0.22 25.29
C ASP A 22 7.65 -0.99 24.36
N TRP A 23 6.75 -1.78 24.94
CA TRP A 23 5.62 -2.35 24.21
C TRP A 23 4.31 -1.91 24.84
N THR A 24 3.27 -1.84 24.01
CA THR A 24 1.89 -1.72 24.50
C THR A 24 1.01 -2.75 23.79
N MET A 25 -0.06 -3.17 24.48
CA MET A 25 -1.06 -4.08 23.94
C MET A 25 -2.44 -3.49 24.21
N ARG A 26 -3.28 -3.42 23.18
CA ARG A 26 -4.69 -3.01 23.28
C ARG A 26 -5.59 -4.06 22.65
N LYS A 27 -6.88 -3.96 22.93
CA LYS A 27 -7.89 -4.78 22.26
C LYS A 27 -7.97 -4.39 20.79
N SER A 28 -8.08 -5.39 19.94
CA SER A 28 -8.35 -5.20 18.51
C SER A 28 -9.86 -5.32 18.25
N ASP A 29 -10.34 -4.63 17.22
CA ASP A 29 -11.67 -4.86 16.66
C ASP A 29 -11.73 -6.18 15.84
N ASP A 30 -10.56 -6.71 15.44
CA ASP A 30 -10.45 -7.99 14.73
C ASP A 30 -10.53 -9.18 15.72
N PRO A 31 -11.50 -10.10 15.55
CA PRO A 31 -11.61 -11.26 16.43
C PRO A 31 -10.35 -12.12 16.48
N GLY A 32 -9.89 -12.43 17.70
CA GLY A 32 -8.70 -13.27 17.92
C GLY A 32 -7.36 -12.56 17.76
N LYS A 33 -7.37 -11.22 17.61
CA LYS A 33 -6.17 -10.39 17.55
C LYS A 33 -6.09 -9.38 18.71
N VAL A 34 -4.91 -8.80 18.84
CA VAL A 34 -4.61 -7.66 19.72
C VAL A 34 -3.84 -6.62 18.92
N GLU A 35 -4.10 -5.34 19.17
CA GLU A 35 -3.26 -4.26 18.66
C GLU A 35 -2.00 -4.23 19.50
N PHE A 36 -0.84 -4.45 18.88
CA PHE A 36 0.44 -4.52 19.57
C PHE A 36 1.40 -3.46 19.02
N SER A 37 1.99 -2.69 19.94
CA SER A 37 2.97 -1.67 19.61
C SER A 37 4.36 -2.02 20.15
N LEU A 38 5.38 -1.70 19.36
CA LEU A 38 6.78 -1.65 19.77
C LEU A 38 7.29 -0.23 19.57
N ILE A 39 7.89 0.34 20.60
CA ILE A 39 8.34 1.73 20.65
C ILE A 39 9.81 1.75 21.03
N GLU A 40 10.68 2.32 20.20
CA GLU A 40 12.11 2.43 20.48
C GLU A 40 12.55 3.88 20.50
N ASN A 41 13.35 4.24 21.51
CA ASN A 41 13.89 5.57 21.65
C ASN A 41 15.37 5.56 21.25
N HIS A 42 15.75 6.41 20.28
CA HIS A 42 17.13 6.58 19.85
C HIS A 42 17.52 8.06 19.86
N ARG A 43 18.84 8.36 19.75
CA ARG A 43 19.38 9.73 19.88
C ARG A 43 18.78 10.78 18.92
N GLY A 44 18.02 10.37 17.92
CA GLY A 44 17.45 11.24 16.88
C GLY A 44 15.93 11.16 16.72
N GLY A 45 15.22 10.45 17.60
CA GLY A 45 13.78 10.28 17.50
C GLY A 45 13.26 9.03 18.20
N THR A 46 11.98 8.76 17.98
CA THR A 46 11.29 7.57 18.46
C THR A 46 10.78 6.81 17.23
N SER A 47 11.09 5.52 17.13
CA SER A 47 10.40 4.62 16.21
C SER A 47 9.19 4.02 16.90
N HIS A 48 8.07 3.92 16.18
CA HIS A 48 6.86 3.30 16.68
C HIS A 48 6.29 2.41 15.58
N HIS A 49 6.10 1.14 15.91
CA HIS A 49 5.41 0.17 15.07
C HIS A 49 4.16 -0.31 15.79
N GLU A 50 2.99 -0.18 15.17
CA GLU A 50 1.68 -0.61 15.71
C GLU A 50 0.93 -1.42 14.64
N SER A 51 0.41 -2.58 15.01
CA SER A 51 -0.42 -3.42 14.12
C SER A 51 -1.17 -4.52 14.88
N ASP A 52 -2.20 -5.08 14.26
CA ASP A 52 -2.96 -6.19 14.83
C ASP A 52 -2.26 -7.55 14.66
N TRP A 53 -1.95 -8.21 15.77
CA TRP A 53 -1.27 -9.50 15.81
C TRP A 53 -2.21 -10.58 16.35
N PRO A 54 -2.20 -11.81 15.80
CA PRO A 54 -3.00 -12.90 16.35
C PRO A 54 -2.51 -13.24 17.76
N VAL A 55 -3.44 -13.48 18.68
CA VAL A 55 -3.13 -13.80 20.10
C VAL A 55 -2.19 -15.01 20.20
N SER A 56 -2.25 -15.94 19.25
CA SER A 56 -1.35 -17.09 19.16
C SER A 56 0.13 -16.74 18.96
N SER A 57 0.46 -15.50 18.57
CA SER A 57 1.85 -15.03 18.47
C SER A 57 2.52 -14.86 19.84
N PHE A 58 1.72 -14.72 20.89
CA PHE A 58 2.16 -14.41 22.24
C PHE A 58 2.18 -15.70 23.08
N SER A 59 3.21 -16.53 22.85
CA SER A 59 3.33 -17.82 23.52
C SER A 59 3.28 -17.69 25.04
N GLY A 60 2.34 -18.38 25.68
CA GLY A 60 2.17 -18.38 27.14
C GLY A 60 1.36 -17.21 27.70
N LEU A 61 0.84 -16.32 26.85
CA LEU A 61 0.04 -15.18 27.29
C LEU A 61 -1.46 -15.51 27.32
N ASP A 62 -2.07 -15.40 28.50
CA ASP A 62 -3.53 -15.46 28.66
C ASP A 62 -4.10 -14.05 28.77
N VAL A 63 -4.61 -13.53 27.64
CA VAL A 63 -5.20 -12.20 27.53
C VAL A 63 -6.64 -12.12 28.07
N SER A 64 -7.26 -13.25 28.44
CA SER A 64 -8.67 -13.28 28.89
C SER A 64 -8.85 -12.92 30.37
N LYS A 65 -7.76 -12.84 31.13
CA LYS A 65 -7.81 -12.58 32.57
C LYS A 65 -8.25 -11.13 32.85
N PRO A 66 -9.31 -10.94 33.68
CA PRO A 66 -9.86 -9.61 33.94
C PRO A 66 -9.04 -8.81 34.96
N ALA A 67 -8.20 -9.46 35.76
CA ALA A 67 -7.38 -8.83 36.78
C ALA A 67 -6.01 -8.43 36.24
N ARG A 68 -5.37 -7.45 36.90
CA ARG A 68 -3.97 -7.11 36.65
C ARG A 68 -3.07 -8.32 36.92
N GLN A 69 -2.19 -8.62 35.98
CA GLN A 69 -1.18 -9.67 36.09
C GLN A 69 0.15 -9.16 35.54
N ASP A 70 1.24 -9.48 36.23
CA ASP A 70 2.57 -9.33 35.66
C ASP A 70 2.77 -10.45 34.63
N VAL A 71 3.36 -10.11 33.49
CA VAL A 71 3.50 -11.01 32.35
C VAL A 71 4.94 -11.06 31.88
N HIS A 72 5.35 -12.26 31.47
CA HIS A 72 6.54 -12.50 30.68
C HIS A 72 6.16 -13.41 29.53
N PHE A 73 6.40 -12.96 28.30
CA PHE A 73 6.10 -13.74 27.10
C PHE A 73 7.15 -13.47 26.03
N THR A 74 7.26 -14.40 25.09
CA THR A 74 8.20 -14.30 23.97
C THR A 74 7.45 -14.44 22.67
N ILE A 75 7.65 -13.49 21.76
CA ILE A 75 7.31 -13.66 20.35
C ILE A 75 8.52 -14.30 19.67
N SER A 76 8.34 -15.51 19.15
CA SER A 76 9.40 -16.26 18.46
C SER A 76 9.16 -16.25 16.95
N ARG A 77 10.15 -15.76 16.20
CA ARG A 77 10.14 -15.69 14.73
C ARG A 77 11.47 -16.21 14.19
N ASP A 78 11.53 -16.52 12.90
CA ASP A 78 12.78 -16.96 12.25
C ASP A 78 13.90 -15.91 12.40
N ALA A 79 13.56 -14.62 12.35
CA ALA A 79 14.52 -13.53 12.45
C ALA A 79 15.04 -13.29 13.88
N GLY A 80 14.41 -13.85 14.90
CA GLY A 80 14.81 -13.70 16.29
C GLY A 80 13.63 -13.72 17.26
N LYS A 81 13.95 -13.45 18.53
CA LYS A 81 13.00 -13.45 19.64
C LYS A 81 12.80 -12.05 20.18
N ILE A 82 11.55 -11.67 20.42
CA ILE A 82 11.18 -10.45 21.14
C ILE A 82 10.69 -10.90 22.51
N ASN A 83 11.52 -10.67 23.54
CA ASN A 83 11.20 -11.03 24.91
C ASN A 83 10.55 -9.82 25.58
N CYS A 84 9.34 -10.00 26.09
CA CYS A 84 8.54 -8.95 26.70
C CYS A 84 8.34 -9.23 28.19
N GLU A 85 8.46 -8.20 29.00
CA GLU A 85 8.05 -8.21 30.40
C GLU A 85 7.23 -6.95 30.71
N GLY A 86 6.28 -7.05 31.63
CA GLY A 86 5.41 -5.94 31.99
C GLY A 86 4.16 -6.41 32.69
N PHE A 87 3.04 -5.75 32.43
CA PHE A 87 1.75 -6.13 32.99
C PHE A 87 0.64 -6.11 31.93
N LEU A 88 -0.39 -6.92 32.17
CA LEU A 88 -1.70 -6.79 31.52
C LEU A 88 -2.76 -6.51 32.58
N ASN A 89 -3.80 -5.79 32.20
CA ASN A 89 -5.02 -5.55 32.96
C ASN A 89 -6.21 -5.60 31.98
N ASN A 90 -7.08 -6.59 32.12
CA ASN A 90 -8.25 -6.76 31.25
C ASN A 90 -7.91 -6.83 29.74
N GLY A 91 -6.83 -7.55 29.39
CA GLY A 91 -6.37 -7.77 28.01
C GLY A 91 -5.56 -6.62 27.40
N GLU A 92 -5.32 -5.53 28.13
CA GLU A 92 -4.50 -4.40 27.69
C GLU A 92 -3.30 -4.21 28.62
N GLY A 93 -2.21 -3.63 28.15
CA GLY A 93 -1.07 -3.40 29.02
C GLY A 93 0.15 -2.82 28.34
N ALA A 94 1.24 -2.80 29.10
CA ALA A 94 2.50 -2.22 28.66
C ALA A 94 3.68 -2.82 29.43
N GLY A 95 4.87 -2.61 28.89
CA GLY A 95 6.10 -3.01 29.52
C GLY A 95 7.30 -2.76 28.63
N ILE A 96 8.38 -3.50 28.87
CA ILE A 96 9.61 -3.40 28.10
C ILE A 96 9.86 -4.65 27.28
N PHE A 97 10.52 -4.48 26.14
CA PHE A 97 10.96 -5.60 25.31
C PHE A 97 12.47 -5.56 25.06
N HIS A 98 13.02 -6.74 24.83
CA HIS A 98 14.39 -6.93 24.37
C HIS A 98 14.39 -7.86 23.16
N PHE A 99 15.02 -7.42 22.07
CA PHE A 99 15.22 -8.23 20.89
C PHE A 99 16.50 -9.04 20.98
N SER A 100 16.39 -10.33 20.69
CA SER A 100 17.51 -11.27 20.56
C SER A 100 17.52 -11.80 19.12
N PRO A 101 18.40 -11.30 18.24
CA PRO A 101 18.46 -11.77 16.85
C PRO A 101 18.86 -13.25 16.79
N ASP A 102 18.29 -14.01 15.86
CA ASP A 102 18.81 -15.34 15.54
C ASP A 102 20.10 -15.20 14.71
N PRO A 103 21.25 -15.69 15.19
CA PRO A 103 22.54 -15.51 14.51
C PRO A 103 22.62 -16.22 13.15
N ASN A 104 21.74 -17.17 12.86
CA ASN A 104 21.73 -17.91 11.61
C ASN A 104 20.85 -17.25 10.53
N TYR A 105 19.91 -16.40 10.92
CA TYR A 105 18.87 -15.89 10.03
C TYR A 105 19.45 -15.13 8.83
N SER A 106 20.38 -14.20 9.05
CA SER A 106 20.97 -13.42 7.96
C SER A 106 21.76 -14.29 6.98
N GLY A 107 22.48 -15.31 7.46
CA GLY A 107 23.17 -16.27 6.59
C GLY A 107 22.21 -17.15 5.76
N LEU A 108 21.08 -17.54 6.37
CA LEU A 108 20.03 -18.27 5.67
C LEU A 108 19.33 -17.40 4.62
N MET A 109 19.07 -16.13 4.93
CA MET A 109 18.54 -15.15 3.97
C MET A 109 19.51 -14.87 2.83
N GLU A 110 20.82 -14.78 3.11
CA GLU A 110 21.86 -14.64 2.09
C GLU A 110 21.88 -15.85 1.14
N SER A 111 21.68 -17.07 1.66
CA SER A 111 21.53 -18.28 0.82
C SER A 111 20.29 -18.24 -0.09
N LEU A 112 19.27 -17.47 0.31
CA LEU A 112 18.10 -17.14 -0.51
C LEU A 112 18.35 -15.94 -1.43
N GLY A 113 19.49 -15.27 -1.37
CA GLY A 113 19.85 -14.12 -2.19
C GLY A 113 19.37 -12.78 -1.63
N PHE A 114 19.05 -12.73 -0.34
CA PHE A 114 18.60 -11.52 0.35
C PHE A 114 19.62 -11.12 1.42
N SER A 115 20.30 -9.99 1.20
CA SER A 115 21.23 -9.44 2.17
C SER A 115 20.49 -8.74 3.31
N VAL A 116 20.81 -9.12 4.55
CA VAL A 116 20.15 -8.65 5.77
C VAL A 116 21.21 -8.17 6.76
N ASP A 117 21.14 -6.88 7.09
CA ASP A 117 21.90 -6.29 8.20
C ASP A 117 21.10 -6.34 9.52
N GLU A 118 21.71 -5.91 10.62
CA GLU A 118 21.10 -5.94 11.95
C GLU A 118 19.80 -5.13 12.03
N GLU A 119 19.74 -3.98 11.35
CA GLU A 119 18.56 -3.12 11.33
C GLU A 119 17.40 -3.80 10.60
N LYS A 120 17.68 -4.37 9.42
CA LYS A 120 16.71 -5.15 8.63
C LYS A 120 16.25 -6.39 9.37
N GLN A 121 17.13 -7.09 10.08
CA GLN A 121 16.78 -8.31 10.80
C GLN A 121 15.71 -8.04 11.87
N PHE A 122 15.82 -6.95 12.63
CA PHE A 122 14.77 -6.57 13.57
C PHE A 122 13.46 -6.23 12.85
N SER A 123 13.50 -5.41 11.79
CA SER A 123 12.31 -5.08 11.00
C SER A 123 11.64 -6.33 10.41
N MET A 124 12.43 -7.33 10.02
CA MET A 124 11.93 -8.63 9.56
C MET A 124 11.30 -9.46 10.69
N ALA A 125 11.81 -9.40 11.92
CA ALA A 125 11.17 -10.02 13.07
C ALA A 125 9.82 -9.36 13.40
N VAL A 126 9.77 -8.03 13.37
CA VAL A 126 8.56 -7.25 13.61
C VAL A 126 7.48 -7.50 12.54
N GLN A 127 7.88 -7.58 11.27
CA GLN A 127 6.97 -7.84 10.15
C GLN A 127 6.75 -9.33 9.84
N ASP A 128 7.28 -10.24 10.65
CA ASP A 128 7.21 -11.70 10.41
C ASP A 128 7.67 -12.13 9.01
N VAL A 129 8.80 -11.59 8.53
CA VAL A 129 9.44 -12.10 7.32
C VAL A 129 10.11 -13.43 7.69
N SER A 130 9.43 -14.55 7.40
CA SER A 130 9.97 -15.89 7.64
C SER A 130 10.82 -16.37 6.47
N LEU A 131 11.69 -17.36 6.73
CA LEU A 131 12.49 -18.01 5.68
C LEU A 131 11.59 -18.65 4.62
N ASP A 132 10.46 -19.21 5.04
CA ASP A 132 9.51 -19.84 4.12
C ASP A 132 8.78 -18.81 3.26
N PHE A 133 8.42 -17.66 3.83
CA PHE A 133 7.88 -16.54 3.07
C PHE A 133 8.90 -16.00 2.05
N ALA A 134 10.16 -15.81 2.47
CA ALA A 134 11.23 -15.38 1.58
C ALA A 134 11.47 -16.37 0.42
N LYS A 135 11.48 -17.67 0.70
CA LYS A 135 11.56 -18.74 -0.33
C LYS A 135 10.39 -18.66 -1.29
N GLN A 136 9.17 -18.51 -0.78
CA GLN A 136 7.96 -18.41 -1.60
C GLN A 136 8.06 -17.20 -2.56
N MET A 137 8.41 -16.02 -2.03
CA MET A 137 8.52 -14.81 -2.85
C MET A 137 9.65 -14.89 -3.88
N LYS A 138 10.77 -15.54 -3.54
CA LYS A 138 11.84 -15.83 -4.50
C LYS A 138 11.34 -16.70 -5.66
N ASN A 139 10.52 -17.70 -5.37
CA ASN A 139 9.97 -18.61 -6.38
C ASN A 139 8.97 -17.93 -7.32
N GLU A 140 8.44 -16.77 -6.96
CA GLU A 140 7.61 -15.93 -7.84
C GLU A 140 8.40 -15.27 -8.99
N ARG A 141 9.73 -15.35 -8.97
CA ARG A 141 10.64 -14.83 -10.02
C ARG A 141 10.40 -13.34 -10.35
N LEU A 142 10.17 -12.55 -9.30
CA LEU A 142 9.96 -11.12 -9.41
C LEU A 142 11.29 -10.38 -9.68
N THR A 143 11.22 -9.29 -10.43
CA THR A 143 12.29 -8.31 -10.57
C THR A 143 12.23 -7.32 -9.40
N LYS A 144 13.38 -6.70 -9.11
CA LYS A 144 13.57 -5.75 -8.00
C LYS A 144 13.17 -6.28 -6.62
N LEU A 145 13.22 -7.60 -6.43
CA LEU A 145 12.94 -8.25 -5.17
C LEU A 145 14.22 -8.27 -4.31
N TYR A 146 14.33 -7.31 -3.39
CA TYR A 146 15.40 -7.23 -2.38
C TYR A 146 14.82 -7.43 -0.97
N ALA A 147 15.69 -7.51 0.05
CA ALA A 147 15.28 -7.72 1.45
C ALA A 147 14.19 -6.73 1.91
N ASP A 148 14.35 -5.43 1.58
CA ASP A 148 13.37 -4.39 1.94
C ASP A 148 12.00 -4.62 1.30
N LYS A 149 11.96 -5.25 0.11
CA LYS A 149 10.69 -5.61 -0.52
C LYS A 149 9.93 -6.69 0.20
N LEU A 150 10.60 -7.63 0.85
CA LEU A 150 9.91 -8.65 1.65
C LEU A 150 9.21 -8.03 2.87
N ILE A 151 9.85 -7.03 3.49
CA ILE A 151 9.26 -6.24 4.58
C ILE A 151 8.03 -5.48 4.04
N ALA A 152 8.16 -4.78 2.92
CA ALA A 152 7.04 -4.08 2.29
C ALA A 152 5.89 -5.03 1.91
N PHE A 153 6.20 -6.24 1.44
CA PHE A 153 5.18 -7.22 1.10
C PHE A 153 4.39 -7.67 2.33
N ARG A 154 5.03 -7.82 3.49
CA ARG A 154 4.32 -8.11 4.74
C ARG A 154 3.41 -6.94 5.15
N ILE A 155 3.92 -5.71 5.11
CA ILE A 155 3.17 -4.49 5.46
C ILE A 155 1.93 -4.32 4.56
N PHE A 156 2.10 -4.49 3.24
CA PHE A 156 1.02 -4.27 2.27
C PHE A 156 0.27 -5.56 1.90
N ASN A 157 0.51 -6.66 2.61
CA ASN A 157 -0.10 -7.98 2.36
C ASN A 157 0.05 -8.47 0.90
N VAL A 158 1.21 -8.28 0.29
CA VAL A 158 1.58 -8.94 -0.98
C VAL A 158 2.02 -10.37 -0.66
N ASN A 159 1.29 -11.35 -1.18
CA ASN A 159 1.55 -12.77 -0.98
C ASN A 159 1.41 -13.55 -2.30
N ALA A 160 1.81 -14.82 -2.31
CA ALA A 160 1.79 -15.64 -3.54
C ALA A 160 0.39 -15.77 -4.13
N GLY A 161 -0.64 -15.93 -3.30
CA GLY A 161 -2.03 -16.00 -3.76
C GLY A 161 -2.47 -14.74 -4.50
N PHE A 162 -2.12 -13.56 -3.98
CA PHE A 162 -2.39 -12.29 -4.67
C PHE A 162 -1.69 -12.20 -6.03
N ILE A 163 -0.42 -12.62 -6.11
CA ILE A 163 0.36 -12.64 -7.35
C ILE A 163 -0.25 -13.63 -8.35
N GLU A 164 -0.63 -14.81 -7.89
CA GLU A 164 -1.31 -15.85 -8.68
C GLU A 164 -2.63 -15.34 -9.26
N GLU A 165 -3.48 -14.72 -8.44
CA GLU A 165 -4.77 -14.17 -8.88
C GLU A 165 -4.59 -13.10 -9.97
N LEU A 166 -3.58 -12.22 -9.85
CA LEU A 166 -3.26 -11.21 -10.86
C LEU A 166 -2.79 -11.84 -12.18
N ARG A 167 -1.97 -12.89 -12.10
CA ARG A 167 -1.52 -13.64 -13.28
C ARG A 167 -2.67 -14.40 -13.93
N ALA A 168 -3.57 -14.98 -13.14
CA ALA A 168 -4.74 -15.71 -13.62
C ALA A 168 -5.73 -14.83 -14.40
N VAL A 169 -5.77 -13.52 -14.10
CA VAL A 169 -6.55 -12.55 -14.88
C VAL A 169 -5.79 -11.97 -16.07
N GLY A 170 -4.58 -12.48 -16.36
CA GLY A 170 -3.81 -12.15 -17.55
C GLY A 170 -2.76 -11.05 -17.38
N LEU A 171 -2.55 -10.53 -16.17
CA LEU A 171 -1.50 -9.54 -15.95
C LEU A 171 -0.11 -10.18 -15.88
N LYS A 172 0.83 -9.54 -16.58
CA LYS A 172 2.25 -9.90 -16.56
C LYS A 172 2.97 -9.23 -15.39
N VAL A 173 2.57 -9.57 -14.17
CA VAL A 173 3.16 -8.99 -12.95
C VAL A 173 4.49 -9.66 -12.60
N PHE A 174 5.58 -8.94 -12.86
CA PHE A 174 6.93 -9.35 -12.49
C PHE A 174 7.65 -8.30 -11.64
N ASP A 175 7.20 -7.05 -11.62
CA ASP A 175 7.87 -5.98 -10.85
C ASP A 175 7.33 -5.91 -9.41
N ALA A 176 8.21 -6.14 -8.43
CA ALA A 176 7.86 -6.06 -7.01
C ALA A 176 7.38 -4.66 -6.56
N ASP A 177 7.80 -3.59 -7.24
CA ASP A 177 7.28 -2.24 -7.00
C ASP A 177 5.81 -2.11 -7.36
N LYS A 178 5.40 -2.68 -8.50
CA LYS A 178 4.02 -2.61 -8.97
C LYS A 178 3.08 -3.40 -8.06
N LEU A 179 3.50 -4.55 -7.54
CA LEU A 179 2.69 -5.34 -6.60
C LEU A 179 2.38 -4.57 -5.30
N VAL A 180 3.37 -3.84 -4.77
CA VAL A 180 3.16 -2.96 -3.61
C VAL A 180 2.23 -1.81 -3.98
N ALA A 181 2.46 -1.14 -5.12
CA ALA A 181 1.61 -0.05 -5.58
C ALA A 181 0.15 -0.50 -5.80
N PHE A 182 -0.07 -1.71 -6.30
CA PHE A 182 -1.40 -2.29 -6.46
C PHE A 182 -2.13 -2.41 -5.12
N ARG A 183 -1.44 -2.87 -4.08
CA ARG A 183 -2.01 -2.94 -2.72
C ARG A 183 -2.31 -1.56 -2.15
N ILE A 184 -1.38 -0.61 -2.32
CA ILE A 184 -1.55 0.78 -1.83
C ILE A 184 -2.75 1.47 -2.50
N HIS A 185 -2.89 1.34 -3.82
CA HIS A 185 -3.94 2.03 -4.57
C HIS A 185 -5.22 1.19 -4.74
N GLY A 186 -5.23 -0.06 -4.28
CA GLY A 186 -6.40 -0.94 -4.36
C GLY A 186 -6.70 -1.45 -5.78
N VAL A 187 -5.67 -1.74 -6.57
CA VAL A 187 -5.83 -2.51 -7.82
C VAL A 187 -6.15 -3.95 -7.45
N THR A 188 -7.24 -4.49 -8.00
CA THR A 188 -7.71 -5.84 -7.69
C THR A 188 -7.83 -6.71 -8.95
N PRO A 189 -7.71 -8.05 -8.83
CA PRO A 189 -8.00 -8.96 -9.95
C PRO A 189 -9.41 -8.78 -10.51
N GLN A 190 -10.38 -8.39 -9.67
CA GLN A 190 -11.75 -8.11 -10.12
C GLN A 190 -11.82 -6.89 -11.04
N MET A 191 -11.11 -5.80 -10.73
CA MET A 191 -11.03 -4.62 -11.59
C MET A 191 -10.48 -4.99 -12.98
N VAL A 192 -9.41 -5.79 -13.02
CA VAL A 192 -8.80 -6.24 -14.28
C VAL A 192 -9.80 -7.06 -15.11
N ARG A 193 -10.52 -8.00 -14.49
CA ARG A 193 -11.56 -8.78 -15.17
C ARG A 193 -12.65 -7.90 -15.76
N SER A 194 -13.14 -6.92 -14.99
CA SER A 194 -14.17 -5.99 -15.48
C SER A 194 -13.68 -5.19 -16.68
N LEU A 195 -12.43 -4.71 -16.66
CA LEU A 195 -11.84 -3.96 -17.78
C LEU A 195 -11.66 -4.85 -19.01
N HIS A 196 -11.18 -6.09 -18.86
CA HIS A 196 -11.09 -7.04 -19.96
C HIS A 196 -12.47 -7.36 -20.57
N GLN A 197 -13.52 -7.51 -19.75
CA GLN A 197 -14.89 -7.71 -20.22
C GLN A 197 -15.45 -6.50 -20.96
N ALA A 198 -15.01 -5.29 -20.59
CA ALA A 198 -15.32 -4.05 -21.29
C ALA A 198 -14.47 -3.82 -22.55
N GLY A 199 -13.57 -4.76 -22.90
CA GLY A 199 -12.75 -4.71 -24.11
C GLY A 199 -11.42 -3.96 -23.95
N TYR A 200 -11.04 -3.61 -22.73
CA TYR A 200 -9.77 -2.94 -22.44
C TYR A 200 -8.66 -3.94 -22.10
N SER A 201 -7.41 -3.53 -22.30
CA SER A 201 -6.21 -4.30 -21.93
C SER A 201 -5.17 -3.36 -21.28
N PRO A 202 -5.42 -2.88 -20.05
CA PRO A 202 -4.53 -1.94 -19.38
C PRO A 202 -3.20 -2.59 -18.99
N ASP A 203 -2.12 -1.80 -19.00
CA ASP A 203 -0.88 -2.19 -18.33
C ASP A 203 -0.94 -1.85 -16.82
N GLU A 204 0.15 -2.18 -16.11
CA GLU A 204 0.25 -1.98 -14.66
C GLU A 204 0.15 -0.50 -14.27
N ASP A 205 0.72 0.40 -15.06
CA ASP A 205 0.74 1.84 -14.79
C ASP A 205 -0.63 2.47 -14.99
N THR A 206 -1.33 2.08 -16.06
CA THR A 206 -2.69 2.53 -16.32
C THR A 206 -3.65 2.07 -15.23
N LEU A 207 -3.55 0.81 -14.74
CA LEU A 207 -4.35 0.33 -13.61
C LEU A 207 -4.16 1.18 -12.34
N ILE A 208 -2.91 1.51 -12.02
CA ILE A 208 -2.57 2.35 -10.87
C ILE A 208 -3.14 3.76 -11.07
N ALA A 209 -2.93 4.37 -12.23
CA ALA A 209 -3.42 5.71 -12.53
C ALA A 209 -4.95 5.79 -12.48
N MET A 210 -5.66 4.79 -13.00
CA MET A 210 -7.12 4.70 -12.88
C MET A 210 -7.58 4.68 -11.43
N ARG A 211 -6.89 3.93 -10.55
CA ARG A 211 -7.21 3.93 -9.12
C ARG A 211 -6.92 5.26 -8.44
N ILE A 212 -5.78 5.89 -8.74
CA ILE A 212 -5.39 7.20 -8.18
C ILE A 212 -6.40 8.29 -8.55
N HIS A 213 -6.83 8.33 -9.81
CA HIS A 213 -7.77 9.33 -10.30
C HIS A 213 -9.24 8.89 -10.18
N GLY A 214 -9.49 7.70 -9.64
CA GLY A 214 -10.83 7.15 -9.45
C GLY A 214 -11.56 6.78 -10.73
N ALA A 215 -10.90 6.57 -11.87
CA ALA A 215 -11.54 6.09 -13.10
C ALA A 215 -11.92 4.60 -12.96
N THR A 216 -12.94 4.28 -12.15
CA THR A 216 -13.34 2.89 -11.86
C THR A 216 -14.17 2.28 -12.99
N PRO A 217 -14.21 0.94 -13.13
CA PRO A 217 -15.05 0.28 -14.13
C PRO A 217 -16.54 0.69 -14.05
N GLU A 218 -17.07 0.89 -12.85
CA GLU A 218 -18.46 1.32 -12.63
C GLU A 218 -18.71 2.72 -13.21
N TRP A 219 -17.73 3.62 -13.06
CA TRP A 219 -17.82 4.96 -13.63
C TRP A 219 -17.66 4.95 -15.16
N VAL A 220 -16.83 4.06 -15.71
CA VAL A 220 -16.74 3.85 -17.16
C VAL A 220 -18.09 3.38 -17.73
N ASP A 221 -18.80 2.49 -17.02
CA ASP A 221 -20.15 2.06 -17.42
C ASP A 221 -21.19 3.20 -17.37
N GLU A 222 -21.03 4.18 -16.48
CA GLU A 222 -21.89 5.38 -16.45
C GLU A 222 -21.70 6.28 -17.67
N LEU A 223 -20.46 6.39 -18.18
CA LEU A 223 -20.15 7.09 -19.42
C LEU A 223 -20.72 6.35 -20.63
N LYS A 224 -20.58 5.02 -20.65
CA LYS A 224 -21.15 4.17 -21.70
C LYS A 224 -22.66 4.36 -21.85
N LYS A 225 -23.40 4.46 -20.73
CA LYS A 225 -24.85 4.74 -20.73
C LYS A 225 -25.23 6.08 -21.35
N ARG A 226 -24.28 7.03 -21.44
CA ARG A 226 -24.45 8.36 -22.05
C ARG A 226 -23.93 8.43 -23.49
N GLY A 227 -23.62 7.28 -24.08
CA GLY A 227 -23.14 7.18 -25.46
C GLY A 227 -21.62 7.27 -25.61
N TYR A 228 -20.88 7.26 -24.51
CA TYR A 228 -19.42 7.33 -24.51
C TYR A 228 -18.84 5.94 -24.25
N ASP A 229 -18.90 5.08 -25.27
CA ASP A 229 -18.32 3.76 -25.25
C ASP A 229 -16.90 3.76 -25.85
N HIS A 230 -16.08 2.78 -25.45
CA HIS A 230 -14.74 2.55 -26.00
C HIS A 230 -13.78 3.76 -25.96
N ILE A 231 -13.96 4.68 -25.00
CA ILE A 231 -12.99 5.77 -24.75
C ILE A 231 -11.65 5.15 -24.33
N GLU A 232 -10.54 5.62 -24.91
CA GLU A 232 -9.18 5.26 -24.50
C GLU A 232 -8.96 5.48 -22.99
N LEU A 233 -8.24 4.56 -22.33
CA LEU A 233 -8.08 4.59 -20.87
C LEU A 233 -7.40 5.88 -20.38
N GLU A 234 -6.47 6.41 -21.17
CA GLU A 234 -5.77 7.66 -20.91
C GLU A 234 -6.74 8.84 -20.90
N LYS A 235 -7.75 8.83 -21.78
CA LYS A 235 -8.80 9.86 -21.83
C LYS A 235 -9.78 9.71 -20.67
N LEU A 236 -10.10 8.48 -20.25
CA LEU A 236 -10.90 8.23 -19.04
C LEU A 236 -10.20 8.76 -17.78
N ILE A 237 -8.88 8.60 -17.70
CA ILE A 237 -8.06 9.20 -16.65
C ILE A 237 -8.09 10.74 -16.76
N ALA A 238 -7.90 11.29 -17.96
CA ALA A 238 -7.94 12.74 -18.18
C ALA A 238 -9.30 13.36 -17.82
N PHE A 239 -10.40 12.66 -18.12
CA PHE A 239 -11.75 13.06 -17.71
C PHE A 239 -11.83 13.24 -16.19
N ARG A 240 -11.31 12.28 -15.41
CA ARG A 240 -11.26 12.41 -13.95
C ARG A 240 -10.38 13.57 -13.50
N ILE A 241 -9.21 13.75 -14.10
CA ILE A 241 -8.27 14.84 -13.77
C ILE A 241 -8.90 16.22 -14.01
N HIS A 242 -9.58 16.41 -15.15
CA HIS A 242 -10.15 17.70 -15.54
C HIS A 242 -11.62 17.87 -15.07
N GLY A 243 -12.21 16.85 -14.46
CA GLY A 243 -13.58 16.90 -13.94
C GLY A 243 -14.66 16.84 -15.03
N VAL A 244 -14.41 16.11 -16.12
CA VAL A 244 -15.46 15.71 -17.06
C VAL A 244 -16.33 14.66 -16.36
N SER A 245 -17.48 15.08 -15.84
CA SER A 245 -18.39 14.21 -15.11
C SER A 245 -19.59 13.76 -15.96
N PRO A 246 -20.26 12.64 -15.61
CA PRO A 246 -21.50 12.23 -16.27
C PRO A 246 -22.59 13.32 -16.24
N GLU A 247 -22.66 14.11 -15.16
CA GLU A 247 -23.60 15.24 -15.03
C GLU A 247 -23.23 16.39 -15.95
N PHE A 248 -21.94 16.66 -16.13
CA PHE A 248 -21.47 17.67 -17.08
C PHE A 248 -21.89 17.29 -18.51
N ILE A 249 -21.65 16.05 -18.91
CA ILE A 249 -22.05 15.51 -20.21
C ILE A 249 -23.57 15.62 -20.40
N GLU A 250 -24.36 15.21 -19.40
CA GLU A 250 -25.82 15.26 -19.45
C GLU A 250 -26.36 16.69 -19.60
N LYS A 251 -25.78 17.66 -18.88
CA LYS A 251 -26.12 19.08 -19.05
C LYS A 251 -25.80 19.60 -20.44
N LEU A 252 -24.66 19.20 -21.03
CA LEU A 252 -24.30 19.58 -22.40
C LEU A 252 -25.27 19.00 -23.43
N GLN A 253 -25.68 17.74 -23.26
CA GLN A 253 -26.70 17.10 -24.07
C GLN A 253 -28.02 17.85 -24.01
N GLY A 254 -28.46 18.28 -22.81
CA GLY A 254 -29.64 19.12 -22.63
C GLY A 254 -29.53 20.51 -23.28
N LEU A 255 -28.30 21.01 -23.45
CA LEU A 255 -28.02 22.22 -24.21
C LEU A 255 -27.90 21.95 -25.73
N GLY A 256 -28.09 20.73 -26.22
CA GLY A 256 -28.04 20.41 -27.65
C GLY A 256 -26.65 20.04 -28.17
N TYR A 257 -25.64 19.97 -27.30
CA TYR A 257 -24.35 19.36 -27.61
C TYR A 257 -24.47 17.86 -27.35
N SER A 258 -25.02 17.14 -28.33
CA SER A 258 -25.50 15.76 -28.13
C SER A 258 -24.37 14.75 -27.90
N HIS A 259 -23.22 14.95 -28.55
CA HIS A 259 -22.07 14.06 -28.43
C HIS A 259 -20.76 14.79 -28.80
N PRO A 260 -20.30 15.76 -27.97
CA PRO A 260 -18.95 16.28 -28.12
C PRO A 260 -17.94 15.14 -28.04
N ASP A 261 -16.87 15.19 -28.82
CA ASP A 261 -15.83 14.17 -28.71
C ASP A 261 -15.11 14.27 -27.34
N PRO A 262 -14.38 13.22 -26.92
CA PRO A 262 -13.68 13.25 -25.64
C PRO A 262 -12.69 14.40 -25.46
N ASP A 263 -12.03 14.84 -26.53
CA ASP A 263 -11.05 15.93 -26.48
C ASP A 263 -11.73 17.28 -26.32
N GLU A 264 -12.86 17.47 -26.98
CA GLU A 264 -13.75 18.62 -26.80
C GLU A 264 -14.23 18.71 -25.34
N LEU A 265 -14.69 17.61 -24.73
CA LEU A 265 -15.13 17.61 -23.33
C LEU A 265 -13.99 18.01 -22.37
N ILE A 266 -12.79 17.48 -22.60
CA ILE A 266 -11.59 17.82 -21.82
C ILE A 266 -11.24 19.30 -22.00
N ALA A 267 -11.21 19.80 -23.25
CA ALA A 267 -10.89 21.20 -23.55
C ALA A 267 -11.89 22.16 -22.90
N MET A 268 -13.19 21.84 -22.94
CA MET A 268 -14.21 22.63 -22.25
C MET A 268 -13.94 22.74 -20.76
N ARG A 269 -13.54 21.64 -20.11
CA ARG A 269 -13.19 21.65 -18.68
C ARG A 269 -11.92 22.44 -18.38
N ILE A 270 -10.88 22.29 -19.19
CA ILE A 270 -9.62 23.03 -19.05
C ILE A 270 -9.86 24.54 -19.16
N HIS A 271 -10.71 24.97 -20.10
CA HIS A 271 -10.99 26.38 -20.35
C HIS A 271 -12.23 26.92 -19.63
N ASN A 272 -12.76 26.17 -18.65
CA ASN A 272 -13.92 26.56 -17.84
C ASN A 272 -15.16 26.96 -18.68
N VAL A 273 -15.40 26.23 -19.77
CA VAL A 273 -16.65 26.29 -20.55
C VAL A 273 -17.70 25.48 -19.79
N THR A 274 -18.51 26.16 -18.98
CA THR A 274 -19.56 25.53 -18.17
C THR A 274 -20.92 25.57 -18.85
N PRO A 275 -21.88 24.69 -18.48
CA PRO A 275 -23.26 24.78 -18.95
C PRO A 275 -23.89 26.16 -18.69
N GLU A 276 -23.56 26.79 -17.56
CA GLU A 276 -24.04 28.12 -17.19
C GLU A 276 -23.46 29.22 -18.10
N TYR A 277 -22.20 29.09 -18.50
CA TYR A 277 -21.58 29.98 -19.49
C TYR A 277 -22.29 29.89 -20.84
N ILE A 278 -22.53 28.68 -21.33
CA ILE A 278 -23.24 28.43 -22.60
C ILE A 278 -24.65 29.02 -22.56
N ALA A 279 -25.38 28.82 -21.45
CA ALA A 279 -26.71 29.41 -21.25
C ALA A 279 -26.67 30.95 -21.24
N GLY A 280 -25.64 31.54 -20.62
CA GLY A 280 -25.39 32.98 -20.63
C GLY A 280 -25.25 33.53 -22.05
N LEU A 281 -24.40 32.92 -22.87
CA LEU A 281 -24.21 33.31 -24.28
C LEU A 281 -25.53 33.24 -25.07
N ARG A 282 -26.31 32.16 -24.88
CA ARG A 282 -27.62 31.99 -25.52
C ARG A 282 -28.61 33.09 -25.13
N SER A 283 -28.65 33.49 -23.86
CA SER A 283 -29.55 34.55 -23.41
C SER A 283 -29.21 35.91 -24.02
N ARG A 284 -27.96 36.11 -24.46
CA ARG A 284 -27.49 37.30 -25.20
C ARG A 284 -27.62 37.17 -26.72
N GLY A 285 -28.29 36.13 -27.21
CA GLY A 285 -28.56 35.92 -28.64
C GLY A 285 -27.45 35.20 -29.41
N MET A 286 -26.36 34.77 -28.75
CA MET A 286 -25.33 33.94 -29.38
C MET A 286 -25.79 32.48 -29.39
N GLN A 287 -26.31 32.04 -30.53
CA GLN A 287 -26.85 30.69 -30.74
C GLN A 287 -25.95 29.87 -31.65
N ASN A 288 -26.12 28.54 -31.65
CA ASN A 288 -25.46 27.59 -32.57
C ASN A 288 -23.92 27.66 -32.58
N LEU A 289 -23.30 28.01 -31.44
CA LEU A 289 -21.85 27.99 -31.30
C LEU A 289 -21.34 26.55 -31.24
N THR A 290 -20.27 26.23 -31.97
CA THR A 290 -19.55 24.96 -31.83
C THR A 290 -18.77 24.90 -30.51
N VAL A 291 -18.33 23.70 -30.10
CA VAL A 291 -17.48 23.56 -28.91
C VAL A 291 -16.19 24.36 -29.05
N ASP A 292 -15.52 24.26 -30.21
CA ASP A 292 -14.33 25.06 -30.52
C ASP A 292 -14.55 26.57 -30.38
N GLN A 293 -15.72 27.07 -30.82
CA GLN A 293 -16.06 28.48 -30.66
C GLN A 293 -16.26 28.84 -29.19
N LEU A 294 -16.94 28.02 -28.40
CA LEU A 294 -17.11 28.25 -26.96
C LEU A 294 -15.77 28.29 -26.22
N VAL A 295 -14.89 27.33 -26.53
CA VAL A 295 -13.53 27.26 -25.98
C VAL A 295 -12.72 28.48 -26.39
N GLY A 296 -12.73 28.82 -27.68
CA GLY A 296 -12.06 30.02 -28.21
C GLY A 296 -12.56 31.29 -27.53
N MET A 297 -13.86 31.47 -27.35
CA MET A 297 -14.44 32.63 -26.68
C MET A 297 -14.01 32.72 -25.20
N ARG A 298 -13.95 31.59 -24.47
CA ARG A 298 -13.42 31.55 -23.10
C ARG A 298 -11.94 31.95 -23.03
N ILE A 299 -11.11 31.45 -23.95
CA ILE A 299 -9.69 31.80 -24.03
C ILE A 299 -9.51 33.31 -24.24
N HIS A 300 -10.38 33.95 -25.02
CA HIS A 300 -10.34 35.39 -25.29
C HIS A 300 -11.09 36.24 -24.24
N GLY A 301 -11.60 35.65 -23.16
CA GLY A 301 -12.27 36.36 -22.08
C GLY A 301 -13.65 36.94 -22.43
N ILE A 302 -14.37 36.32 -23.36
CA ILE A 302 -15.73 36.74 -23.73
C ILE A 302 -16.73 36.10 -22.77
N ASP A 303 -17.50 36.92 -22.04
CA ASP A 303 -18.46 36.53 -20.99
C ASP A 303 -19.95 36.65 -21.35
#